data_AF-A0A937LEF3-F1
#
_entry.id   AF-A0A937LEF3-F1
#
_cell.length_a   1.000
_cell.length_b   1.000
_cell.length_c   1.000
_cell.angle_alpha   90.00
_cell.angle_beta   90.00
_cell.angle_gamma   90.00
#
_symmetry.space_group_name_H-M   'P 1'
#
loop_
_entity.id
_entity.type
_entity.pdbx_description
1 polymer ?
#
loop_
_entity_poly.entity_id
_entity_poly.type
_entity_poly.pdbx_seq_one_letter_code
_entity_poly.pdbx_strand_id
1 'polypeptide(L)'
;MKPKQLVVLGDSGVYGWGDRDGGGWCERLRRDWMQWPAGPVIYPLGIRGDGLERVAARWHGEWHCRGELRRQTPDGILLAVGLNDSARVGRPDGRQQLSQDALGFGMAQLLMEIGQHTQAMVLGLTPVDEHVMPFADCLWYCNEDVQSHEAVLAEACREANVPFLPLHGAMLEEPEWLGWIEPDGLHVNHHGHAWIHRQVTDWAALQSWAVLEPLNTSVPLTE
;
A
#
# COMPACT_ATOMS: atom_id res chain seq x y z
N MET A 1 -9.26 -23.86 10.74
CA MET A 1 -8.84 -22.59 11.37
C MET A 1 -9.55 -21.47 10.62
N LYS A 2 -9.95 -20.36 11.26
CA LYS A 2 -10.49 -19.22 10.49
C LYS A 2 -9.36 -18.65 9.61
N PRO A 3 -9.63 -18.20 8.37
CA PRO A 3 -8.61 -17.50 7.59
C PRO A 3 -8.21 -16.22 8.33
N LYS A 4 -6.94 -15.82 8.22
CA LYS A 4 -6.48 -14.51 8.71
C LYS A 4 -7.17 -13.41 7.93
N GLN A 5 -7.33 -12.24 8.54
CA GLN A 5 -7.89 -11.07 7.88
C GLN A 5 -6.86 -9.94 7.80
N LEU A 6 -6.60 -9.46 6.59
CA LEU A 6 -5.73 -8.31 6.31
C LEU A 6 -6.58 -7.12 5.88
N VAL A 7 -6.45 -5.99 6.58
CA VAL A 7 -7.03 -4.73 6.13
C VAL A 7 -5.94 -3.91 5.44
N VAL A 8 -6.17 -3.51 4.18
CA VAL A 8 -5.23 -2.65 3.46
C VAL A 8 -5.78 -1.24 3.43
N LEU A 9 -5.09 -0.29 4.05
CA LEU A 9 -5.50 1.12 4.13
C LEU A 9 -4.56 1.97 3.29
N GLY A 10 -5.13 2.89 2.52
CA GLY A 10 -4.32 3.78 1.69
C GLY A 10 -5.14 4.64 0.76
N ASP A 11 -4.53 5.00 -0.35
CA ASP A 11 -5.05 5.99 -1.28
C ASP A 11 -5.65 5.37 -2.57
N SER A 12 -5.54 6.08 -3.70
CA SER A 12 -5.97 5.61 -5.02
C SER A 12 -5.20 4.37 -5.51
N GLY A 13 -3.97 4.15 -5.04
CA GLY A 13 -3.20 2.94 -5.33
C GLY A 13 -3.84 1.70 -4.71
N VAL A 14 -4.28 1.76 -3.45
CA VAL A 14 -5.03 0.68 -2.79
C VAL A 14 -6.41 0.49 -3.42
N TYR A 15 -7.05 1.58 -3.86
CA TYR A 15 -8.32 1.50 -4.58
C TYR A 15 -8.19 0.73 -5.91
N GLY A 16 -6.98 0.62 -6.47
CA GLY A 16 -6.74 0.02 -7.78
C GLY A 16 -6.99 0.99 -8.95
N TRP A 17 -6.96 2.30 -8.70
CA TRP A 17 -7.16 3.29 -9.75
C TRP A 17 -6.07 3.17 -10.82
N GLY A 18 -6.47 3.27 -12.09
CA GLY A 18 -5.60 3.09 -13.25
C GLY A 18 -5.62 1.67 -13.84
N ASP A 19 -5.95 0.63 -13.05
CA ASP A 19 -6.05 -0.75 -13.54
C ASP A 19 -7.48 -1.08 -14.02
N ARG A 20 -7.72 -0.91 -15.32
CA ARG A 20 -9.01 -1.18 -15.95
C ARG A 20 -9.30 -2.68 -16.15
N ASP A 21 -8.31 -3.54 -15.97
CA ASP A 21 -8.38 -4.97 -16.32
C ASP A 21 -8.40 -5.87 -15.09
N GLY A 22 -7.51 -5.62 -14.13
CA GLY A 22 -7.27 -6.46 -12.96
C GLY A 22 -7.82 -5.93 -11.65
N GLY A 23 -8.33 -4.68 -11.62
CA GLY A 23 -8.87 -4.05 -10.41
C GLY A 23 -7.84 -3.61 -9.37
N GLY A 24 -6.54 -3.61 -9.74
CA GLY A 24 -5.44 -3.17 -8.89
C GLY A 24 -4.68 -4.30 -8.19
N TRP A 25 -3.52 -3.96 -7.61
CA TRP A 25 -2.65 -4.95 -6.96
C TRP A 25 -3.31 -5.67 -5.78
N CYS A 26 -4.17 -4.98 -5.02
CA CYS A 26 -4.92 -5.58 -3.91
C CYS A 26 -5.91 -6.65 -4.39
N GLU A 27 -6.61 -6.39 -5.51
CA GLU A 27 -7.57 -7.34 -6.07
C GLU A 27 -6.86 -8.57 -6.63
N ARG A 28 -5.71 -8.38 -7.28
CA ARG A 28 -4.84 -9.47 -7.74
C ARG A 28 -4.41 -10.36 -6.58
N LEU A 29 -3.88 -9.76 -5.50
CA LEU A 29 -3.48 -10.50 -4.30
C LEU A 29 -4.65 -11.25 -3.66
N ARG A 30 -5.82 -10.61 -3.56
CA ARG A 30 -7.04 -11.21 -3.01
C ARG A 30 -7.46 -12.43 -3.83
N ARG A 31 -7.47 -12.32 -5.16
CA ARG A 31 -7.81 -13.42 -6.07
C ARG A 31 -6.83 -14.58 -5.95
N ASP A 32 -5.55 -14.29 -5.80
CA ASP A 32 -4.52 -15.32 -5.62
C ASP A 32 -4.70 -16.06 -4.30
N TRP A 33 -4.92 -15.36 -3.19
CA TRP A 33 -5.16 -15.99 -1.89
C TRP A 33 -6.48 -16.76 -1.80
N MET A 34 -7.52 -16.35 -2.54
CA MET A 34 -8.78 -17.12 -2.62
C MET A 34 -8.63 -18.51 -3.24
N GLN A 35 -7.53 -18.79 -3.95
CA GLN A 35 -7.24 -20.13 -4.47
C GLN A 35 -6.79 -21.09 -3.38
N TRP A 36 -6.45 -20.59 -2.19
CA TRP A 36 -5.96 -21.37 -1.06
C TRP A 36 -7.09 -21.57 -0.03
N PRO A 37 -7.42 -22.82 0.36
CA PRO A 37 -8.48 -23.09 1.33
C PRO A 37 -8.33 -22.39 2.69
N ALA A 38 -7.11 -22.00 3.05
CA ALA A 38 -6.78 -21.25 4.27
C ALA A 38 -6.14 -19.87 3.98
N GLY A 39 -6.25 -19.39 2.74
CA GLY A 39 -5.70 -18.10 2.33
C GLY A 39 -6.32 -16.96 3.14
N PRO A 40 -5.54 -15.92 3.51
CA PRO A 40 -6.10 -14.77 4.21
C PRO A 40 -7.17 -14.04 3.38
N VAL A 41 -8.15 -13.47 4.08
CA VAL A 41 -9.15 -12.56 3.52
C VAL A 41 -8.56 -11.14 3.48
N ILE A 42 -8.74 -10.43 2.36
CA ILE A 42 -8.26 -9.06 2.19
C ILE A 42 -9.44 -8.09 2.11
N TYR A 43 -9.36 -7.00 2.87
CA TYR A 43 -10.26 -5.86 2.79
C TYR A 43 -9.49 -4.63 2.26
N PRO A 44 -9.55 -4.33 0.94
CA PRO A 44 -8.91 -3.16 0.37
C PRO A 44 -9.73 -1.89 0.60
N LEU A 45 -9.17 -0.93 1.32
CA LEU A 45 -9.84 0.30 1.79
C LEU A 45 -9.09 1.56 1.34
N GLY A 46 -8.87 1.63 0.02
CA GLY A 46 -8.28 2.79 -0.63
C GLY A 46 -9.30 3.91 -0.83
N ILE A 47 -8.92 5.15 -0.51
CA ILE A 47 -9.72 6.35 -0.80
C ILE A 47 -8.86 7.30 -1.61
N ARG A 48 -9.34 7.70 -2.80
CA ARG A 48 -8.60 8.58 -3.70
C ARG A 48 -8.22 9.90 -3.01
N GLY A 49 -6.94 10.26 -3.10
CA GLY A 49 -6.41 11.50 -2.52
C GLY A 49 -6.19 11.46 -1.01
N ASP A 50 -6.30 10.29 -0.37
CA ASP A 50 -5.91 10.16 1.03
C ASP A 50 -4.40 10.38 1.20
N GLY A 51 -4.05 11.24 2.16
CA GLY A 51 -2.73 11.29 2.77
C GLY A 51 -2.75 10.66 4.16
N LEU A 52 -1.61 10.68 4.83
CA LEU A 52 -1.41 10.05 6.14
C LEU A 52 -2.44 10.48 7.18
N GLU A 53 -2.74 11.78 7.29
CA GLU A 53 -3.68 12.32 8.27
C GLU A 53 -5.10 11.73 8.12
N ARG A 54 -5.55 11.52 6.88
CA ARG A 54 -6.89 10.97 6.61
C ARG A 54 -6.96 9.49 6.93
N VAL A 55 -5.91 8.73 6.61
CA VAL A 55 -5.81 7.32 7.00
C VAL A 55 -5.79 7.21 8.53
N ALA A 56 -4.99 8.03 9.21
CA ALA A 56 -4.92 8.06 10.68
C ALA A 56 -6.29 8.36 11.32
N ALA A 57 -7.11 9.24 10.72
CA ALA A 57 -8.42 9.56 11.24
C ALA A 57 -9.45 8.40 11.12
N ARG A 58 -9.27 7.47 10.18
CA ARG A 58 -10.27 6.42 9.88
C ARG A 58 -9.83 4.99 10.20
N TRP A 59 -8.53 4.73 10.37
CA TRP A 59 -7.97 3.38 10.42
C TRP A 59 -8.67 2.49 11.45
N HIS A 60 -8.85 2.99 12.68
CA HIS A 60 -9.33 2.17 13.79
C HIS A 60 -10.80 1.77 13.60
N GLY A 61 -11.66 2.72 13.24
CA GLY A 61 -13.08 2.46 13.03
C GLY A 61 -13.31 1.48 11.89
N GLU A 62 -12.57 1.63 10.80
CA GLU A 62 -12.66 0.74 9.66
C GLU A 62 -12.09 -0.65 9.96
N TRP A 63 -10.89 -0.74 10.52
CA TRP A 63 -10.30 -2.03 10.88
C TRP A 63 -11.19 -2.78 11.89
N HIS A 64 -11.64 -2.11 12.96
CA HIS A 64 -12.39 -2.72 14.04
C HIS A 64 -13.72 -3.32 13.57
N CYS A 65 -14.42 -2.72 12.60
CA CYS A 65 -15.72 -3.20 12.13
C CYS A 65 -15.65 -4.36 11.12
N ARG A 66 -14.46 -4.86 10.77
CA ARG A 66 -14.25 -5.93 9.77
C ARG A 66 -14.00 -7.32 10.36
N GLY A 67 -14.02 -7.42 11.68
CA GLY A 67 -14.02 -8.73 12.35
C GLY A 67 -15.31 -9.51 12.04
N GLU A 68 -15.16 -10.71 11.49
CA GLU A 68 -16.30 -11.55 11.09
C GLU A 68 -17.12 -12.09 12.27
N LEU A 69 -16.47 -12.25 13.42
CA LEU A 69 -17.08 -12.81 14.62
C LEU A 69 -17.12 -11.79 15.76
N ARG A 70 -18.12 -11.91 16.62
CA ARG A 70 -18.32 -10.99 17.75
C ARG A 70 -17.05 -10.90 18.59
N ARG A 71 -16.57 -9.66 18.82
CA ARG A 71 -15.34 -9.33 19.58
C ARG A 71 -14.05 -9.89 18.95
N GLN A 72 -14.07 -10.22 17.67
CA GLN A 72 -12.85 -10.47 16.91
C GLN A 72 -12.57 -9.26 16.03
N THR A 73 -11.30 -9.00 15.75
CA THR A 73 -10.82 -7.95 14.86
C THR A 73 -9.87 -8.57 13.83
N PRO A 74 -9.60 -7.87 12.72
CA PRO A 74 -8.64 -8.37 11.73
C PRO A 74 -7.22 -8.54 12.29
N ASP A 75 -6.49 -9.53 11.78
CA ASP A 75 -5.20 -9.98 12.29
C ASP A 75 -4.00 -9.13 11.82
N GLY A 76 -4.21 -8.20 10.88
CA GLY A 76 -3.17 -7.28 10.44
C GLY A 76 -3.69 -6.10 9.62
N ILE A 77 -2.84 -5.08 9.52
CA ILE A 77 -3.01 -3.91 8.66
C ILE A 77 -1.79 -3.78 7.74
N LEU A 78 -2.05 -3.53 6.45
CA LEU A 78 -1.04 -3.06 5.48
C LEU A 78 -1.36 -1.61 5.12
N LEU A 79 -0.45 -0.70 5.44
CA LEU A 79 -0.55 0.71 5.05
C LEU A 79 0.14 0.93 3.71
N ALA A 80 -0.50 1.66 2.81
CA ALA A 80 0.07 2.11 1.54
C ALA A 80 -0.39 3.55 1.29
N VAL A 81 0.33 4.51 1.89
CA VAL A 81 -0.02 5.93 1.92
C VAL A 81 1.24 6.78 2.03
N GLY A 82 1.20 8.01 1.54
CA GLY A 82 2.32 8.96 1.61
C GLY A 82 2.58 9.70 0.29
N LEU A 83 2.09 9.18 -0.83
CA LEU A 83 2.32 9.80 -2.15
C LEU A 83 1.63 11.17 -2.23
N ASN A 84 0.35 11.25 -1.84
CA ASN A 84 -0.40 12.51 -1.84
C ASN A 84 0.21 13.58 -0.91
N ASP A 85 0.83 13.14 0.20
CA ASP A 85 1.49 14.01 1.17
C ASP A 85 2.70 14.74 0.56
N SER A 86 3.40 14.11 -0.39
CA SER A 86 4.57 14.67 -1.09
C SER A 86 4.27 15.81 -2.05
N ALA A 87 3.01 15.96 -2.48
CA ALA A 87 2.62 16.94 -3.49
C ALA A 87 2.81 18.38 -3.01
N ARG A 88 3.39 19.24 -3.84
CA ARG A 88 3.46 20.69 -3.64
C ARG A 88 2.23 21.38 -4.21
N VAL A 89 1.66 22.32 -3.44
CA VAL A 89 0.41 22.97 -3.82
C VAL A 89 0.66 24.28 -4.58
N GLY A 90 -0.01 24.41 -5.72
CA GLY A 90 -0.13 25.62 -6.54
C GLY A 90 1.04 25.87 -7.50
N ARG A 91 2.26 25.49 -7.13
CA ARG A 91 3.47 25.69 -7.95
C ARG A 91 4.57 24.66 -7.64
N PRO A 92 5.56 24.45 -8.53
CA PRO A 92 6.63 23.46 -8.35
C PRO A 92 7.48 23.66 -7.10
N ASP A 93 7.63 24.90 -6.62
CA ASP A 93 8.35 25.26 -5.38
C ASP A 93 7.37 25.57 -4.22
N GLY A 94 6.13 25.10 -4.35
CA GLY A 94 5.08 25.26 -3.34
C GLY A 94 5.35 24.49 -2.06
N ARG A 95 4.47 24.69 -1.07
CA ARG A 95 4.51 23.91 0.17
C ARG A 95 3.95 22.51 -0.10
N GLN A 96 4.61 21.50 0.45
CA GLN A 96 4.12 20.12 0.45
C GLN A 96 2.82 20.01 1.27
N GLN A 97 1.91 19.12 0.86
CA GLN A 97 0.66 18.86 1.59
C GLN A 97 0.96 18.45 3.04
N LEU A 98 1.98 17.61 3.23
CA LEU A 98 2.55 17.31 4.53
C LEU A 98 4.08 17.44 4.45
N SER A 99 4.69 18.14 5.40
CA SER A 99 6.16 18.20 5.47
C SER A 99 6.73 16.87 5.95
N GLN A 100 7.97 16.56 5.57
CA GLN A 100 8.71 15.37 6.01
C GLN A 100 8.69 15.17 7.54
N ASP A 101 8.94 16.22 8.33
CA ASP A 101 8.90 16.12 9.81
C ASP A 101 7.51 15.71 10.34
N ALA A 102 6.45 16.23 9.72
CA ALA A 102 5.07 15.94 10.10
C ALA A 102 4.65 14.53 9.64
N LEU A 103 5.12 14.09 8.47
CA LEU A 103 4.94 12.73 7.97
C LEU A 103 5.61 11.72 8.91
N GLY A 104 6.87 11.95 9.28
CA GLY A 104 7.62 11.07 10.17
C GLY A 104 6.96 10.96 11.54
N PHE A 105 6.62 12.10 12.15
CA PHE A 105 5.91 12.13 13.43
C PHE A 105 4.55 11.42 13.35
N GLY A 106 3.73 11.75 12.34
CA GLY A 106 2.42 11.15 12.17
C GLY A 106 2.47 9.64 11.92
N MET A 107 3.44 9.17 11.12
CA MET A 107 3.59 7.74 10.83
C MET A 107 4.04 6.99 12.08
N ALA A 108 5.00 7.53 12.85
CA ALA A 108 5.41 6.95 14.11
C ALA A 108 4.25 6.83 15.12
N GLN A 109 3.41 7.87 15.24
CA GLN A 109 2.21 7.81 16.08
C GLN A 109 1.22 6.75 15.59
N LEU A 110 0.94 6.72 14.28
CA LEU A 110 0.00 5.77 13.69
C LEU A 110 0.47 4.32 13.90
N LEU A 111 1.75 4.02 13.68
CA LEU A 111 2.31 2.69 13.90
C LEU A 111 2.28 2.29 15.38
N MET A 112 2.57 3.21 16.29
CA MET A 112 2.46 2.98 17.73
C MET A 112 1.02 2.62 18.11
N GLU A 113 0.03 3.36 17.62
CA GLU A 113 -1.40 3.09 17.89
C GLU A 113 -1.83 1.74 17.31
N ILE A 114 -1.53 1.46 16.03
CA ILE A 114 -1.86 0.17 15.40
C ILE A 114 -1.23 -0.99 16.17
N GLY A 115 0.03 -0.85 16.60
CA GLY A 115 0.78 -1.87 17.34
C GLY A 115 0.17 -2.25 18.70
N GLN A 116 -0.68 -1.41 19.28
CA GLN A 116 -1.44 -1.74 20.50
C GLN A 116 -2.59 -2.73 20.22
N HIS A 117 -2.98 -2.88 18.97
CA HIS A 117 -4.18 -3.60 18.56
C HIS A 117 -3.89 -4.79 17.63
N THR A 118 -2.96 -4.64 16.69
CA THR A 118 -2.69 -5.65 15.66
C THR A 118 -1.30 -5.48 15.03
N GLN A 119 -0.94 -6.39 14.12
CA GLN A 119 0.33 -6.31 13.38
C GLN A 119 0.20 -5.32 12.21
N ALA A 120 1.22 -4.48 12.03
CA ALA A 120 1.32 -3.54 10.93
C ALA A 120 2.39 -3.98 9.92
N MET A 121 2.19 -3.61 8.67
CA MET A 121 3.16 -3.63 7.57
C MET A 121 2.95 -2.36 6.76
N VAL A 122 4.00 -1.89 6.09
CA VAL A 122 3.93 -0.66 5.27
C VAL A 122 4.53 -0.91 3.88
N LEU A 123 3.82 -0.46 2.86
CA LEU A 123 4.23 -0.45 1.47
C LEU A 123 4.74 0.95 1.08
N GLY A 124 5.83 0.97 0.31
CA GLY A 124 6.46 2.18 -0.20
C GLY A 124 5.64 2.89 -1.28
N LEU A 125 6.25 3.90 -1.88
CA LEU A 125 5.60 4.85 -2.78
C LEU A 125 5.90 4.51 -4.24
N THR A 126 5.01 4.88 -5.15
CA THR A 126 5.26 4.75 -6.60
C THR A 126 5.88 6.04 -7.17
N PRO A 127 6.72 5.94 -8.21
CA PRO A 127 7.21 7.11 -8.94
C PRO A 127 6.10 7.83 -9.69
N VAL A 128 6.42 9.04 -10.14
CA VAL A 128 5.54 9.92 -10.92
C VAL A 128 6.19 10.33 -12.24
N ASP A 129 5.39 10.62 -13.27
CA ASP A 129 5.88 11.30 -14.46
C ASP A 129 5.84 12.82 -14.25
N GLU A 130 7.02 13.39 -14.00
CA GLU A 130 7.18 14.82 -13.71
C GLU A 130 6.84 15.72 -14.89
N HIS A 131 6.89 15.21 -16.13
CA HIS A 131 6.64 16.00 -17.34
C HIS A 131 5.17 16.37 -17.51
N VAL A 132 4.27 15.64 -16.84
CA VAL A 132 2.81 15.81 -16.93
C VAL A 132 2.27 16.70 -15.81
N MET A 133 3.12 17.12 -14.86
CA MET A 133 2.72 18.00 -13.78
C MET A 133 2.33 19.41 -14.27
N PRO A 134 1.37 20.08 -13.61
CA PRO A 134 0.70 19.66 -12.37
C PRO A 134 -0.46 18.68 -12.60
N PHE A 135 -0.61 17.76 -11.66
CA PHE A 135 -1.82 16.95 -11.55
C PHE A 135 -2.99 17.83 -11.09
N ALA A 136 -4.17 17.62 -11.71
CA ALA A 136 -5.41 18.34 -11.43
C ALA A 136 -5.23 19.87 -11.39
N ASP A 137 -4.40 20.40 -12.29
CA ASP A 137 -4.07 21.83 -12.46
C ASP A 137 -3.47 22.52 -11.22
N CYS A 138 -3.12 21.79 -10.15
CA CYS A 138 -2.70 22.43 -8.90
C CYS A 138 -1.71 21.64 -8.01
N LEU A 139 -1.53 20.34 -8.23
CA LEU A 139 -0.64 19.52 -7.41
C LEU A 139 0.63 19.16 -8.21
N TRP A 140 1.78 19.50 -7.65
CA TRP A 140 3.08 19.26 -8.27
C TRP A 140 3.80 18.15 -7.52
N TYR A 141 4.03 17.02 -8.18
CA TYR A 141 4.79 15.90 -7.65
C TYR A 141 6.16 15.84 -8.32
N CYS A 142 7.20 15.45 -7.60
CA CYS A 142 8.49 15.11 -8.18
C CYS A 142 9.12 13.91 -7.47
N ASN A 143 9.94 13.14 -8.18
CA ASN A 143 10.52 11.92 -7.66
C ASN A 143 11.54 12.17 -6.53
N GLU A 144 12.17 13.34 -6.49
CA GLU A 144 13.04 13.74 -5.36
C GLU A 144 12.25 13.85 -4.05
N ASP A 145 11.07 14.48 -4.09
CA ASP A 145 10.20 14.61 -2.92
C ASP A 145 9.60 13.26 -2.54
N VAL A 146 9.17 12.45 -3.52
CA VAL A 146 8.66 11.08 -3.28
C VAL A 146 9.73 10.20 -2.63
N GLN A 147 10.96 10.21 -3.15
CA GLN A 147 12.08 9.48 -2.57
C GLN A 147 12.35 9.91 -1.12
N SER A 148 12.33 11.21 -0.86
CA SER A 148 12.54 11.75 0.50
C SER A 148 11.42 11.33 1.44
N HIS A 149 10.16 11.34 0.99
CA HIS A 149 9.02 10.87 1.78
C HIS A 149 9.11 9.36 2.05
N GLU A 150 9.45 8.55 1.04
CA GLU A 150 9.62 7.11 1.22
C GLU A 150 10.71 6.79 2.26
N ALA A 151 11.82 7.53 2.24
CA ALA A 151 12.89 7.39 3.24
C ALA A 151 12.41 7.70 4.66
N VAL A 152 11.58 8.74 4.85
CA VAL A 152 10.97 9.07 6.15
C VAL A 152 10.03 7.96 6.62
N LEU A 153 9.22 7.39 5.72
CA LEU A 153 8.34 6.27 6.05
C LEU A 153 9.14 5.02 6.46
N ALA A 154 10.20 4.71 5.70
CA ALA A 154 11.10 3.60 5.98
C ALA A 154 11.76 3.74 7.35
N GLU A 155 12.21 4.95 7.70
CA GLU A 155 12.81 5.23 9.00
C GLU A 155 11.82 5.06 10.15
N ALA A 156 10.61 5.62 10.03
CA ALA A 156 9.56 5.43 11.04
C ALA A 156 9.21 3.94 11.24
N CYS A 157 9.17 3.16 10.17
CA CYS A 157 8.94 1.72 10.24
C CYS A 157 10.11 0.99 10.92
N ARG A 158 11.35 1.38 10.61
CA ARG A 158 12.56 0.82 11.23
C ARG A 158 12.57 1.06 12.74
N GLU A 159 12.26 2.27 13.19
CA GLU A 159 12.20 2.61 14.61
C GLU A 159 11.08 1.85 15.34
N ALA A 160 9.95 1.64 14.68
CA ALA A 160 8.81 0.88 15.22
C ALA A 160 8.97 -0.65 15.11
N ASN A 161 10.04 -1.16 14.50
CA ASN A 161 10.20 -2.58 14.11
C ASN A 161 9.03 -3.12 13.27
N VAL A 162 8.51 -2.29 12.37
CA VAL A 162 7.43 -2.63 11.43
C VAL A 162 8.05 -2.95 10.06
N PRO A 163 7.66 -4.07 9.41
CA PRO A 163 8.16 -4.38 8.07
C PRO A 163 7.77 -3.29 7.05
N PHE A 164 8.74 -2.87 6.25
CA PHE A 164 8.59 -1.91 5.16
C PHE A 164 9.04 -2.52 3.83
N LEU A 165 8.24 -2.38 2.77
CA LEU A 165 8.60 -2.77 1.40
C LEU A 165 8.80 -1.51 0.54
N PRO A 166 10.04 -1.06 0.26
CA PRO A 166 10.28 0.08 -0.61
C PRO A 166 9.87 -0.23 -2.05
N LEU A 167 9.25 0.72 -2.74
CA LEU A 167 8.82 0.54 -4.13
C LEU A 167 9.40 1.59 -5.07
N HIS A 168 9.65 2.82 -4.60
CA HIS A 168 9.97 3.96 -5.47
C HIS A 168 11.24 3.72 -6.28
N GLY A 169 12.36 3.47 -5.57
CA GLY A 169 13.64 3.19 -6.22
C GLY A 169 13.60 1.92 -7.07
N ALA A 170 13.00 0.84 -6.54
CA ALA A 170 12.89 -0.44 -7.25
C ALA A 170 12.09 -0.33 -8.55
N MET A 171 11.03 0.50 -8.58
CA MET A 171 10.28 0.73 -9.81
C MET A 171 11.06 1.61 -10.79
N LEU A 172 11.79 2.63 -10.34
CA LEU A 172 12.61 3.47 -11.21
C LEU A 172 13.75 2.72 -11.91
N GLU A 173 14.21 1.61 -11.34
CA GLU A 173 15.21 0.72 -11.95
C GLU A 173 14.66 -0.09 -13.13
N GLU A 174 13.34 -0.20 -13.27
CA GLU A 174 12.70 -0.95 -14.35
C GLU A 174 12.67 -0.12 -15.64
N PRO A 175 13.26 -0.57 -16.76
CA PRO A 175 13.36 0.24 -17.99
C PRO A 175 12.02 0.71 -18.57
N GLU A 176 10.93 -0.01 -18.27
CA GLU A 176 9.59 0.25 -18.80
C GLU A 176 8.70 1.03 -17.82
N TRP A 177 9.21 1.42 -16.64
CA TRP A 177 8.40 1.98 -15.56
C TRP A 177 7.55 3.18 -15.98
N LEU A 178 8.09 4.05 -16.83
CA LEU A 178 7.37 5.24 -17.29
C LEU A 178 6.11 4.86 -18.09
N GLY A 179 6.18 3.76 -18.85
CA GLY A 179 5.03 3.20 -19.56
C GLY A 179 3.99 2.54 -18.65
N TRP A 180 4.28 2.40 -17.35
CA TRP A 180 3.34 1.92 -16.34
C TRP A 180 2.57 3.05 -15.68
N ILE A 181 2.90 4.32 -15.94
CA ILE A 181 2.18 5.47 -15.42
C ILE A 181 1.06 5.86 -16.40
N GLU A 182 -0.13 6.12 -15.88
CA GLU A 182 -1.26 6.63 -16.65
C GLU A 182 -0.96 8.05 -17.17
N PRO A 183 -1.69 8.52 -18.20
CA PRO A 183 -1.49 9.87 -18.76
C PRO A 183 -1.72 11.04 -17.79
N ASP A 184 -2.17 10.79 -16.56
CA ASP A 184 -2.27 11.80 -15.51
C ASP A 184 -0.95 11.99 -14.72
N GLY A 185 0.07 11.19 -15.03
CA GLY A 185 1.40 11.28 -14.45
C GLY A 185 1.52 10.76 -13.01
N LEU A 186 0.44 10.24 -12.43
CA LEU A 186 0.38 9.86 -11.01
C LEU A 186 0.02 8.40 -10.80
N HIS A 187 -1.03 7.92 -11.46
CA HIS A 187 -1.55 6.58 -11.18
C HIS A 187 -0.85 5.53 -12.02
N VAL A 188 -0.54 4.38 -11.43
CA VAL A 188 -0.03 3.24 -12.21
C VAL A 188 -1.16 2.53 -12.93
N ASN A 189 -0.90 2.05 -14.15
CA ASN A 189 -1.82 1.27 -14.96
C ASN A 189 -1.79 -0.22 -14.60
N HIS A 190 -2.47 -1.05 -15.38
CA HIS A 190 -2.55 -2.49 -15.12
C HIS A 190 -1.17 -3.20 -15.08
N HIS A 191 -0.17 -2.74 -15.82
CA HIS A 191 1.18 -3.29 -15.78
C HIS A 191 1.89 -2.91 -14.47
N GLY A 192 1.81 -1.65 -14.05
CA GLY A 192 2.38 -1.20 -12.78
C GLY A 192 1.71 -1.88 -11.57
N HIS A 193 0.38 -2.01 -11.58
CA HIS A 193 -0.35 -2.78 -10.55
C HIS A 193 0.06 -4.27 -10.55
N ALA A 194 0.31 -4.87 -11.71
CA ALA A 194 0.83 -6.24 -11.79
C ALA A 194 2.26 -6.36 -11.25
N TRP A 195 3.09 -5.34 -11.46
CA TRP A 195 4.44 -5.29 -10.89
C TRP A 195 4.38 -5.17 -9.36
N ILE A 196 3.59 -4.25 -8.81
CA ILE A 196 3.40 -4.08 -7.35
C ILE A 196 2.90 -5.39 -6.74
N HIS A 197 1.93 -6.04 -7.38
CA HIS A 197 1.42 -7.33 -6.95
C HIS A 197 2.54 -8.37 -6.82
N ARG A 198 3.46 -8.45 -7.79
CA ARG A 198 4.61 -9.37 -7.72
C ARG A 198 5.52 -9.04 -6.52
N GLN A 199 5.87 -7.76 -6.35
CA GLN A 199 6.71 -7.33 -5.22
C GLN A 199 6.08 -7.70 -3.87
N VAL A 200 4.78 -7.48 -3.73
CA VAL A 200 4.02 -7.78 -2.50
C VAL A 200 3.92 -9.29 -2.27
N THR A 201 3.66 -10.08 -3.32
CA THR A 201 3.57 -11.55 -3.24
C THR A 201 4.91 -12.20 -2.87
N ASP A 202 6.02 -11.67 -3.36
CA ASP A 202 7.38 -12.17 -3.08
C ASP A 202 7.95 -11.63 -1.75
N TRP A 203 7.21 -10.75 -1.06
CA TRP A 203 7.66 -10.12 0.16
C TRP A 203 7.64 -11.07 1.37
N ALA A 204 8.83 -11.42 1.87
CA ALA A 204 9.01 -12.37 2.96
C ALA A 204 8.20 -12.04 4.24
N ALA A 205 8.04 -10.76 4.58
CA ALA A 205 7.27 -10.35 5.75
C ALA A 205 5.78 -10.70 5.59
N LEU A 206 5.22 -10.44 4.39
CA LEU A 206 3.82 -10.76 4.09
C LEU A 206 3.60 -12.27 4.01
N GLN A 207 4.52 -13.01 3.39
CA GLN A 207 4.45 -14.48 3.33
C GLN A 207 4.48 -15.10 4.73
N SER A 208 5.39 -14.63 5.59
CA SER A 208 5.50 -15.06 6.98
C SER A 208 4.24 -14.72 7.77
N TRP A 209 3.68 -13.53 7.56
CA TRP A 209 2.42 -13.11 8.18
C TRP A 209 1.26 -13.98 7.72
N ALA A 210 1.16 -14.28 6.42
CA ALA A 210 0.06 -15.02 5.83
C ALA A 210 0.04 -16.51 6.22
N VAL A 211 1.16 -17.08 6.68
CA VAL A 211 1.32 -18.51 7.02
C VAL A 211 0.88 -19.39 5.85
N LEU A 212 1.33 -19.03 4.65
CA LEU A 212 1.06 -19.81 3.44
C LEU A 212 1.89 -21.09 3.49
N GLU A 213 1.37 -22.15 4.13
CA GLU A 213 1.92 -23.49 3.94
C GLU A 213 1.51 -24.00 2.55
N PRO A 214 2.46 -24.47 1.71
CA PRO A 214 2.12 -25.16 0.48
C PRO A 214 1.23 -26.36 0.78
N LEU A 215 0.09 -26.50 0.09
CA LEU A 215 -0.68 -27.73 0.14
C LEU A 215 0.17 -28.88 -0.42
N ASN A 216 0.78 -29.67 0.47
CA ASN A 216 1.21 -31.04 0.15
C ASN A 216 -0.04 -31.93 0.05
N THR A 217 -0.95 -31.63 -0.86
CA THR A 217 -2.04 -32.53 -1.22
C THR A 217 -1.55 -33.42 -2.34
N SER A 218 -0.80 -34.45 -1.98
CA SER A 218 -0.74 -35.69 -2.74
C SER A 218 -2.09 -36.41 -2.60
N VAL A 219 -3.14 -35.83 -3.17
CA VAL A 219 -4.38 -36.58 -3.42
C VAL A 219 -4.23 -37.12 -4.83
N PRO A 220 -4.06 -38.44 -5.02
CA PRO A 220 -4.10 -39.01 -6.36
C PRO A 220 -5.49 -38.72 -6.93
N LEU A 221 -5.54 -38.10 -8.11
CA LEU A 221 -6.74 -38.13 -8.92
C LEU A 221 -7.05 -39.61 -9.19
N THR A 222 -8.12 -40.10 -8.59
CA THR A 222 -8.70 -41.40 -8.92
C THR A 222 -9.70 -41.14 -10.04
N GLU A 223 -9.35 -41.59 -11.25
CA GLU A 223 -10.30 -41.83 -12.34
C GLU A 223 -11.17 -43.05 -12.03
#